data_AF-A0A643FVQ7-F1
#
_entry.id   AF-A0A643FVQ7-F1
#
_cell.length_a   1.000
_cell.length_b   1.000
_cell.length_c   1.000
_cell.angle_alpha   90.00
_cell.angle_beta   90.00
_cell.angle_gamma   90.00
#
_symmetry.space_group_name_H-M   'P 1'
#
loop_
_entity.id
_entity.type
_entity.pdbx_description
1 polymer ?
#
loop_
_entity_poly.entity_id
_entity_poly.type
_entity_poly.pdbx_seq_one_letter_code
_entity_poly.pdbx_strand_id
1 'polypeptide(L)'
;MTNHTLSVELIKTGSITGGGALSGVFAHWFVQLGRSYATYSWGGSVVIQPTIPTCKVSMPSIAVRLRDVNVNVFTGVGKTSPSQPFDIVLQCSGGNTGTSTDVYTTLTDQTDPSNVSDTLSLTKDSTASGVGIQVLNGTTVIKYGPDSSAAGNKNQWKAGSTGNGTFTIPLTARYIQTTPSVKAGTANGRATFTMNYQ
;
A
#
# COMPACT_ATOMS: atom_id res chain seq x y z
N MET A 1 -5.55 24.47 -55.79
CA MET A 1 -5.29 23.35 -54.87
C MET A 1 -6.37 23.38 -53.82
N THR A 2 -7.26 22.38 -53.80
CA THR A 2 -8.30 22.26 -52.76
C THR A 2 -7.64 21.80 -51.48
N ASN A 3 -7.71 22.61 -50.42
CA ASN A 3 -7.21 22.22 -49.10
C ASN A 3 -8.12 21.12 -48.55
N HIS A 4 -7.58 19.91 -48.42
CA HIS A 4 -8.25 18.83 -47.71
C HIS A 4 -7.96 18.95 -46.22
N THR A 5 -9.01 19.06 -45.41
CA THR A 5 -8.89 19.13 -43.95
C THR A 5 -9.22 17.77 -43.37
N LEU A 6 -8.27 17.14 -42.68
CA LEU A 6 -8.50 15.92 -41.90
C LEU A 6 -8.78 16.32 -40.45
N SER A 7 -9.93 15.91 -39.91
CA SER A 7 -10.23 16.02 -38.48
C SER A 7 -10.03 14.66 -37.83
N VAL A 8 -9.31 14.63 -36.71
CA VAL A 8 -9.05 13.42 -35.92
C VAL A 8 -9.54 13.70 -34.50
N GLU A 9 -10.36 12.80 -33.97
CA GLU A 9 -10.84 12.86 -32.60
C GLU A 9 -10.40 11.61 -31.83
N LEU A 10 -9.90 11.80 -30.61
CA LEU A 10 -9.54 10.74 -29.69
C LEU A 10 -10.68 10.56 -28.69
N ILE A 11 -11.42 9.48 -28.82
CA ILE A 11 -12.56 9.17 -27.94
C ILE A 11 -12.12 8.14 -26.91
N LYS A 12 -12.21 8.50 -25.63
CA LYS A 12 -12.02 7.57 -24.52
C LYS A 12 -13.23 6.63 -24.44
N THR A 13 -13.04 5.36 -24.77
CA THR A 13 -14.12 4.34 -24.77
C THR A 13 -14.23 3.54 -23.46
N GLY A 14 -13.30 3.72 -22.53
CA GLY A 14 -13.28 3.01 -21.24
C GLY A 14 -12.22 3.56 -20.28
N SER A 15 -12.10 2.94 -19.10
CA SER A 15 -11.07 3.30 -18.11
C SER A 15 -9.66 3.05 -18.66
N ILE A 16 -8.78 4.03 -18.52
CA ILE A 16 -7.36 3.91 -18.92
C ILE A 16 -6.58 3.63 -17.64
N THR A 17 -6.23 2.36 -17.42
CA THR A 17 -5.55 1.89 -16.20
C THR A 17 -4.03 1.79 -16.33
N GLY A 18 -3.50 1.93 -17.56
CA GLY A 18 -2.06 1.89 -17.84
C GLY A 18 -1.64 2.98 -18.80
N GLY A 19 -0.38 3.41 -18.70
CA GLY A 19 0.23 4.33 -19.66
C GLY A 19 0.42 3.67 -21.03
N GLY A 20 0.55 4.49 -22.06
CA GLY A 20 0.80 4.02 -23.41
C GLY A 20 1.16 5.16 -24.36
N ALA A 21 1.46 4.82 -25.60
CA ALA A 21 1.67 5.79 -26.66
C ALA A 21 0.94 5.34 -27.92
N LEU A 22 0.20 6.26 -28.54
CA LEU A 22 -0.28 6.07 -29.90
C LEU A 22 0.81 6.58 -30.85
N SER A 23 1.30 5.69 -31.70
CA SER A 23 2.35 5.99 -32.66
C SER A 23 2.13 5.19 -33.95
N GLY A 24 2.83 5.58 -35.01
CA GLY A 24 2.71 4.95 -36.32
C GLY A 24 1.52 5.45 -37.14
N VAL A 25 1.13 4.63 -38.11
CA VAL A 25 0.07 4.96 -39.07
C VAL A 25 -1.30 4.66 -38.45
N PHE A 26 -2.21 5.62 -38.52
CA PHE A 26 -3.59 5.45 -38.02
C PHE A 26 -4.64 5.50 -39.13
N ALA A 27 -4.31 5.97 -40.34
CA ALA A 27 -5.23 5.93 -41.47
C ALA A 27 -4.51 5.86 -42.82
N HIS A 28 -5.18 5.25 -43.79
CA HIS A 28 -4.79 5.23 -45.20
C HIS A 28 -5.93 5.77 -46.06
N TRP A 29 -5.59 6.53 -47.09
CA TRP A 29 -6.52 6.93 -48.13
C TRP A 29 -6.18 6.19 -49.42
N PHE A 30 -7.12 5.39 -49.92
CA PHE A 30 -6.94 4.58 -51.13
C PHE A 30 -7.71 5.16 -52.33
N VAL A 31 -7.20 4.93 -53.54
CA VAL A 31 -7.93 5.14 -54.80
C VAL A 31 -8.43 3.81 -55.37
N GLN A 32 -9.29 3.86 -56.40
CA GLN A 32 -10.08 2.76 -57.01
C GLN A 32 -9.35 1.44 -57.34
N LEU A 33 -8.01 1.39 -57.26
CA LEU A 33 -7.17 0.21 -57.52
C LEU A 33 -6.40 -0.28 -56.28
N GLY A 34 -6.82 0.11 -55.07
CA GLY A 34 -6.18 -0.32 -53.81
C GLY A 34 -4.80 0.28 -53.55
N ARG A 35 -4.34 1.23 -54.40
CA ARG A 35 -3.11 1.99 -54.17
C ARG A 35 -3.35 3.09 -53.14
N SER A 36 -2.49 3.17 -52.13
CA SER A 36 -2.51 4.24 -51.12
C SER A 36 -2.12 5.57 -51.76
N TYR A 37 -3.00 6.55 -51.71
CA TYR A 37 -2.79 7.92 -52.16
C TYR A 37 -2.16 8.79 -51.07
N ALA A 38 -2.62 8.63 -49.83
CA ALA A 38 -2.05 9.29 -48.66
C ALA A 38 -2.06 8.36 -47.45
N THR A 39 -1.02 8.48 -46.62
CA THR A 39 -0.90 7.77 -45.34
C THR A 39 -0.84 8.80 -44.24
N TYR A 40 -1.67 8.63 -43.21
CA TYR A 40 -1.71 9.51 -42.05
C TYR A 40 -1.10 8.79 -40.86
N SER A 41 -0.02 9.38 -40.35
CA SER A 41 0.69 8.91 -39.18
C SER A 41 0.78 10.02 -38.14
N TRP A 42 0.99 9.61 -36.90
CA TRP A 42 1.30 10.54 -35.83
C TRP A 42 2.67 11.18 -36.09
N GLY A 43 2.74 12.52 -36.12
CA GLY A 43 4.01 13.27 -36.26
C GLY A 43 4.94 13.12 -35.05
N GLY A 44 4.41 12.61 -33.94
CA GLY A 44 5.11 12.20 -32.73
C GLY A 44 4.18 11.35 -31.87
N SER A 45 4.73 10.59 -30.91
CA SER A 45 3.90 9.74 -30.04
C SER A 45 2.93 10.58 -29.22
N VAL A 46 1.63 10.25 -29.30
CA VAL A 46 0.63 10.79 -28.38
C VAL A 46 0.68 9.96 -27.11
N VAL A 47 1.24 10.53 -26.05
CA VAL A 47 1.41 9.85 -24.76
C VAL A 47 0.09 9.82 -24.01
N ILE A 48 -0.36 8.61 -23.69
CA ILE A 48 -1.48 8.36 -22.79
C ILE A 48 -0.87 8.13 -21.41
N GLN A 49 -1.04 9.10 -20.51
CA GLN A 49 -0.57 8.97 -19.13
C GLN A 49 -1.77 9.08 -18.18
N PRO A 50 -2.32 7.95 -17.70
CA PRO A 50 -3.34 8.00 -16.68
C PRO A 50 -2.72 8.52 -15.38
N THR A 51 -3.44 9.45 -14.74
CA THR A 51 -3.11 9.89 -13.40
C THR A 51 -3.61 8.80 -12.45
N ILE A 52 -2.71 8.19 -11.69
CA ILE A 52 -3.05 7.23 -10.64
C ILE A 52 -3.22 7.95 -9.30
N PRO A 53 -4.12 7.49 -8.42
CA PRO A 53 -4.34 8.15 -7.14
C PRO A 53 -3.11 7.99 -6.24
N THR A 54 -2.81 9.03 -5.47
CA THR A 54 -1.84 8.97 -4.37
C THR A 54 -2.59 9.16 -3.06
N CYS A 55 -2.13 8.49 -2.00
CA CYS A 55 -2.77 8.60 -0.70
C CYS A 55 -1.94 9.40 0.30
N LYS A 56 -2.63 10.18 1.12
CA LYS A 56 -2.08 10.84 2.30
C LYS A 56 -2.64 10.18 3.55
N VAL A 57 -1.79 10.04 4.56
CA VAL A 57 -2.19 9.51 5.86
C VAL A 57 -3.05 10.54 6.57
N SER A 58 -4.27 10.15 6.97
CA SER A 58 -5.21 11.06 7.63
C SER A 58 -4.79 11.35 9.08
N MET A 59 -4.25 10.34 9.77
CA MET A 59 -3.73 10.45 11.13
C MET A 59 -2.28 9.95 11.18
N PRO A 60 -1.29 10.86 11.31
CA PRO A 60 0.12 10.47 11.33
C PRO A 60 0.52 9.73 12.61
N SER A 61 -0.30 9.78 13.66
CA SER A 61 -0.07 9.05 14.92
C SER A 61 -1.32 8.29 15.31
N ILE A 62 -1.17 6.97 15.48
CA ILE A 62 -2.24 6.05 15.84
C ILE A 62 -1.89 5.43 17.19
N ALA A 63 -2.66 5.77 18.22
CA ALA A 63 -2.49 5.21 19.55
C ALA A 63 -3.39 3.97 19.70
N VAL A 64 -2.78 2.79 19.81
CA VAL A 64 -3.50 1.52 19.97
C VAL A 64 -3.46 1.10 21.44
N ARG A 65 -4.62 0.97 22.08
CA ARG A 65 -4.73 0.54 23.48
C ARG A 65 -5.00 -0.97 23.55
N LEU A 66 -3.96 -1.76 23.86
CA LEU A 66 -4.05 -3.23 23.98
C LEU A 66 -4.82 -3.75 25.20
N ARG A 67 -5.22 -2.83 26.11
CA ARG A 67 -5.84 -3.10 27.42
C ARG A 67 -4.90 -3.84 28.38
N ASP A 68 -5.28 -3.87 29.65
CA ASP A 68 -4.60 -4.66 30.67
C ASP A 68 -4.92 -6.15 30.48
N VAL A 69 -3.89 -6.99 30.53
CA VAL A 69 -4.00 -8.44 30.32
C VAL A 69 -3.43 -9.17 31.52
N ASN A 70 -4.20 -10.12 32.07
CA ASN A 70 -3.72 -10.96 33.16
C ASN A 70 -2.59 -11.89 32.67
N VAL A 71 -1.48 -11.94 33.41
CA VAL A 71 -0.32 -12.75 33.07
C VAL A 71 -0.66 -14.25 32.90
N ASN A 72 -1.70 -14.74 33.57
CA ASN A 72 -2.14 -16.14 33.49
C ASN A 72 -2.62 -16.56 32.09
N VAL A 73 -2.89 -15.62 31.18
CA VAL A 73 -3.19 -15.91 29.77
C VAL A 73 -1.95 -16.46 29.05
N PHE A 74 -0.75 -16.11 29.52
CA PHE A 74 0.53 -16.50 28.95
C PHE A 74 1.02 -17.80 29.59
N THR A 75 0.56 -18.93 29.04
CA THR A 75 0.86 -20.29 29.55
C THR A 75 2.03 -20.98 28.83
N GLY A 76 2.76 -20.27 27.96
CA GLY A 76 3.87 -20.81 27.17
C GLY A 76 4.23 -19.92 25.98
N VAL A 77 5.47 -20.01 25.51
CA VAL A 77 5.96 -19.24 24.35
C VAL A 77 5.02 -19.40 23.15
N GLY A 78 4.65 -18.29 22.52
CA GLY A 78 3.69 -18.25 21.41
C GLY A 78 2.22 -18.08 21.85
N LYS A 79 1.89 -18.13 23.14
CA LYS A 79 0.56 -17.77 23.63
C LYS A 79 0.32 -16.28 23.50
N THR A 80 -0.92 -15.90 23.18
CA THR A 80 -1.29 -14.53 22.82
C THR A 80 -2.46 -14.03 23.65
N SER A 81 -2.51 -12.71 23.84
CA SER A 81 -3.68 -12.05 24.42
C SER A 81 -4.82 -11.95 23.39
N PRO A 82 -6.05 -11.60 23.82
CA PRO A 82 -7.07 -11.13 22.90
C PRO A 82 -6.58 -9.96 22.06
N SER A 83 -6.98 -9.94 20.78
CA SER A 83 -6.64 -8.86 19.85
C SER A 83 -7.49 -7.60 20.07
N GLN A 84 -6.87 -6.43 19.89
CA GLN A 84 -7.57 -5.15 19.83
C GLN A 84 -7.51 -4.58 18.40
N PRO A 85 -8.66 -4.17 17.83
CA PRO A 85 -8.71 -3.60 16.49
C PRO A 85 -8.20 -2.16 16.46
N PHE A 86 -7.61 -1.76 15.35
CA PHE A 86 -7.31 -0.38 15.01
C PHE A 86 -7.19 -0.24 13.49
N ASP A 87 -7.45 0.97 13.00
CA ASP A 87 -7.45 1.22 11.56
C ASP A 87 -6.37 2.22 11.18
N ILE A 88 -5.76 2.01 10.01
CA ILE A 88 -4.97 3.05 9.33
C ILE A 88 -5.86 3.64 8.22
N VAL A 89 -6.19 4.92 8.34
CA VAL A 89 -7.10 5.61 7.41
C VAL A 89 -6.33 6.55 6.50
N LEU A 90 -6.50 6.35 5.20
CA LEU A 90 -5.85 7.10 4.12
C LEU A 90 -6.87 7.90 3.32
N GLN A 91 -6.48 9.09 2.87
CA GLN A 91 -7.22 9.89 1.90
C GLN A 91 -6.49 9.86 0.57
N CYS A 92 -7.08 9.20 -0.42
CA CYS A 92 -6.54 9.01 -1.75
C CYS A 92 -7.18 9.97 -2.75
N SER A 93 -6.36 10.61 -3.60
CA SER A 93 -6.85 11.58 -4.58
C SER A 93 -5.89 11.69 -5.77
N GLY A 94 -6.34 12.38 -6.82
CA GLY A 94 -5.53 12.65 -8.00
C GLY A 94 -5.55 11.54 -9.06
N GLY A 95 -6.30 10.46 -8.85
CA GLY A 95 -6.52 9.41 -9.84
C GLY A 95 -7.61 9.79 -10.84
N ASN A 96 -7.51 9.33 -12.08
CA ASN A 96 -8.62 9.40 -13.03
C ASN A 96 -9.73 8.40 -12.66
N THR A 97 -10.98 8.68 -13.03
CA THR A 97 -12.11 7.75 -12.81
C THR A 97 -11.80 6.38 -13.42
N GLY A 98 -11.90 5.34 -12.60
CA GLY A 98 -11.62 3.95 -12.98
C GLY A 98 -10.15 3.53 -12.87
N THR A 99 -9.28 4.37 -12.30
CA THR A 99 -7.89 4.01 -11.95
C THR A 99 -7.79 3.61 -10.48
N SER A 100 -6.82 2.75 -10.17
CA SER A 100 -6.48 2.33 -8.81
C SER A 100 -4.96 2.24 -8.65
N THR A 101 -4.47 2.44 -7.43
CA THR A 101 -3.09 2.14 -7.04
C THR A 101 -3.07 1.00 -6.03
N ASP A 102 -2.03 0.18 -6.09
CA ASP A 102 -1.75 -0.81 -5.06
C ASP A 102 -0.99 -0.15 -3.91
N VAL A 103 -1.55 -0.25 -2.71
CA VAL A 103 -0.94 0.28 -1.50
C VAL A 103 -0.17 -0.85 -0.82
N TYR A 104 1.15 -0.73 -0.82
CA TYR A 104 2.04 -1.59 -0.06
C TYR A 104 2.48 -0.89 1.23
N THR A 105 2.65 -1.66 2.30
CA THR A 105 3.02 -1.15 3.62
C THR A 105 4.11 -2.02 4.23
N THR A 106 5.03 -1.38 4.95
CA THR A 106 6.00 -2.03 5.85
C THR A 106 5.82 -1.45 7.24
N LEU A 107 5.87 -2.30 8.28
CA LEU A 107 5.96 -1.86 9.68
C LEU A 107 7.40 -1.96 10.16
N THR A 108 7.92 -0.92 10.80
CA THR A 108 9.28 -0.87 11.34
C THR A 108 9.24 -0.70 12.84
N ASP A 109 9.90 -1.60 13.56
CA ASP A 109 10.12 -1.49 15.00
C ASP A 109 11.04 -0.29 15.29
N GLN A 110 10.56 0.66 16.09
CA GLN A 110 11.32 1.87 16.43
C GLN A 110 12.29 1.65 17.60
N THR A 111 12.11 0.60 18.38
CA THR A 111 13.04 0.22 19.46
C THR A 111 14.20 -0.58 18.92
N ASP A 112 13.95 -1.46 17.95
CA ASP A 112 14.95 -2.22 17.20
C ASP A 112 14.71 -2.11 15.68
N PRO A 113 15.27 -1.10 15.00
CA PRO A 113 15.10 -0.92 13.56
C PRO A 113 15.64 -2.06 12.68
N SER A 114 16.43 -2.97 13.25
CA SER A 114 16.94 -4.16 12.54
C SER A 114 15.99 -5.35 12.62
N ASN A 115 14.93 -5.25 13.42
CA ASN A 115 13.96 -6.32 13.64
C ASN A 115 13.23 -6.69 12.34
N VAL A 116 13.39 -7.96 11.96
CA VAL A 116 12.72 -8.56 10.80
C VAL A 116 11.78 -9.71 11.18
N SER A 117 11.51 -9.86 12.48
CA SER A 117 10.62 -10.86 13.05
C SER A 117 9.16 -10.44 12.96
N ASP A 118 8.26 -11.24 13.51
CA ASP A 118 6.82 -10.94 13.61
C ASP A 118 6.43 -10.28 14.95
N THR A 119 7.42 -9.94 15.77
CA THR A 119 7.21 -9.50 17.15
C THR A 119 7.88 -8.15 17.36
N LEU A 120 7.08 -7.13 17.68
CA LEU A 120 7.54 -5.80 18.05
C LEU A 120 8.15 -5.82 19.44
N SER A 121 9.33 -5.24 19.55
CA SER A 121 10.01 -5.05 20.83
C SER A 121 9.29 -4.02 21.69
N LEU A 122 9.24 -4.28 22.99
CA LEU A 122 8.76 -3.29 23.94
C LEU A 122 9.74 -2.12 24.02
N THR A 123 9.23 -0.91 24.27
CA THR A 123 10.05 0.28 24.49
C THR A 123 10.89 0.15 25.75
N LYS A 124 12.01 0.85 25.81
CA LYS A 124 12.99 0.73 26.91
C LYS A 124 12.47 1.16 28.29
N ASP A 125 11.40 1.96 28.32
CA ASP A 125 10.68 2.39 29.53
C ASP A 125 9.62 1.38 30.00
N SER A 126 9.40 0.30 29.26
CA SER A 126 8.51 -0.79 29.66
C SER A 126 9.12 -1.59 30.81
N THR A 127 8.28 -1.99 31.77
CA THR A 127 8.67 -2.75 32.97
C THR A 127 8.29 -4.24 32.90
N ALA A 128 7.38 -4.60 31.98
CA ALA A 128 7.07 -5.99 31.67
C ALA A 128 8.23 -6.66 30.92
N SER A 129 8.35 -7.97 31.05
CA SER A 129 9.32 -8.77 30.29
C SER A 129 8.74 -10.11 29.89
N GLY A 130 9.30 -10.70 28.83
CA GLY A 130 8.85 -11.99 28.29
C GLY A 130 7.62 -11.91 27.41
N VAL A 131 7.25 -10.71 26.99
CA VAL A 131 6.20 -10.46 26.00
C VAL A 131 6.68 -9.49 24.93
N GLY A 132 6.06 -9.56 23.76
CA GLY A 132 6.16 -8.58 22.68
C GLY A 132 4.79 -8.30 22.08
N ILE A 133 4.73 -7.52 21.01
CA ILE A 133 3.46 -7.14 20.36
C ILE A 133 3.42 -7.66 18.91
N GLN A 134 2.35 -8.33 18.52
CA GLN A 134 2.08 -8.70 17.14
C GLN A 134 1.03 -7.77 16.54
N VAL A 135 1.20 -7.41 15.26
CA VAL A 135 0.17 -6.75 14.45
C VAL A 135 -0.28 -7.73 13.37
N LEU A 136 -1.58 -7.76 13.10
CA LEU A 136 -2.19 -8.66 12.15
C LEU A 136 -3.05 -7.89 11.15
N ASN A 137 -3.00 -8.33 9.89
CA ASN A 137 -3.98 -7.99 8.87
C ASN A 137 -4.89 -9.21 8.65
N GLY A 138 -6.14 -9.12 9.07
CA GLY A 138 -7.04 -10.26 9.16
C GLY A 138 -6.45 -11.35 10.07
N THR A 139 -6.16 -12.52 9.51
CA THR A 139 -5.54 -13.66 10.22
C THR A 139 -4.02 -13.71 10.07
N THR A 140 -3.44 -12.87 9.22
CA THR A 140 -2.01 -12.92 8.88
C THR A 140 -1.21 -12.03 9.81
N VAL A 141 -0.20 -12.61 10.48
CA VAL A 141 0.73 -11.85 11.32
C VAL A 141 1.71 -11.09 10.41
N ILE A 142 1.84 -9.80 10.64
CA ILE A 142 2.75 -8.92 9.90
C ILE A 142 4.15 -9.05 10.49
N LYS A 143 5.14 -9.24 9.61
CA LYS A 143 6.55 -9.15 9.96
C LYS A 143 7.06 -7.72 9.84
N TYR A 144 7.97 -7.35 10.73
CA TYR A 144 8.62 -6.04 10.73
C TYR A 144 9.72 -6.00 9.68
N GLY A 145 10.03 -4.80 9.19
CA GLY A 145 11.07 -4.58 8.20
C GLY A 145 11.68 -3.19 8.34
N PRO A 146 12.74 -2.90 7.57
CA PRO A 146 13.40 -1.60 7.64
C PRO A 146 12.49 -0.50 7.11
N ASP A 147 12.69 0.72 7.62
CA ASP A 147 11.96 1.90 7.17
C ASP A 147 12.43 2.30 5.77
N SER A 148 11.67 1.90 4.75
CA SER A 148 11.97 2.19 3.35
C SER A 148 10.71 2.16 2.49
N SER A 149 10.56 3.18 1.65
CA SER A 149 9.49 3.29 0.66
C SER A 149 9.85 2.62 -0.68
N ALA A 150 10.99 1.93 -0.77
CA ALA A 150 11.37 1.24 -1.99
C ALA A 150 10.41 0.06 -2.30
N ALA A 151 10.16 -0.18 -3.58
CA ALA A 151 9.47 -1.38 -4.03
C ALA A 151 10.29 -2.63 -3.67
N GLY A 152 9.63 -3.67 -3.14
CA GLY A 152 10.32 -4.89 -2.72
C GLY A 152 11.07 -4.75 -1.40
N ASN A 153 10.75 -3.74 -0.59
CA ASN A 153 11.28 -3.64 0.77
C ASN A 153 11.01 -4.92 1.57
N LYS A 154 11.94 -5.29 2.46
CA LYS A 154 11.82 -6.55 3.22
C LYS A 154 10.57 -6.53 4.09
N ASN A 155 9.83 -7.64 4.06
CA ASN A 155 8.56 -7.81 4.78
C ASN A 155 7.48 -6.77 4.43
N GLN A 156 7.60 -6.12 3.27
CA GLN A 156 6.52 -5.33 2.67
C GLN A 156 5.36 -6.24 2.31
N TRP A 157 4.13 -5.78 2.56
CA TRP A 157 2.90 -6.51 2.25
C TRP A 157 1.89 -5.61 1.55
N LYS A 158 1.01 -6.20 0.75
CA LYS A 158 -0.06 -5.47 0.05
C LYS A 158 -1.21 -5.21 1.01
N ALA A 159 -1.45 -3.95 1.33
CA ALA A 159 -2.56 -3.53 2.18
C ALA A 159 -3.90 -3.51 1.44
N GLY A 160 -3.86 -3.31 0.13
CA GLY A 160 -5.01 -3.39 -0.75
C GLY A 160 -4.80 -2.56 -2.01
N SER A 161 -5.88 -2.36 -2.75
CA SER A 161 -5.92 -1.51 -3.94
C SER A 161 -6.99 -0.44 -3.74
N THR A 162 -6.71 0.79 -4.13
CA THR A 162 -7.64 1.91 -3.91
C THR A 162 -7.68 2.90 -5.08
N GLY A 163 -8.86 3.47 -5.30
CA GLY A 163 -9.08 4.59 -6.20
C GLY A 163 -8.97 5.94 -5.47
N ASN A 164 -9.75 6.92 -5.92
CA ASN A 164 -9.97 8.15 -5.15
C ASN A 164 -10.92 7.88 -3.97
N GLY A 165 -10.71 8.58 -2.86
CA GLY A 165 -11.55 8.54 -1.66
C GLY A 165 -10.83 8.00 -0.42
N THR A 166 -11.62 7.65 0.60
CA THR A 166 -11.12 7.07 1.84
C THR A 166 -10.74 5.61 1.63
N PHE A 167 -9.52 5.24 2.02
CA PHE A 167 -9.04 3.86 2.06
C PHE A 167 -8.67 3.48 3.49
N THR A 168 -9.29 2.42 4.00
CA THR A 168 -9.12 1.96 5.38
C THR A 168 -8.40 0.62 5.39
N ILE A 169 -7.34 0.52 6.16
CA ILE A 169 -6.59 -0.71 6.39
C ILE A 169 -6.93 -1.20 7.80
N PRO A 170 -7.81 -2.19 7.95
CA PRO A 170 -8.19 -2.73 9.25
C PRO A 170 -7.11 -3.67 9.78
N LEU A 171 -6.60 -3.36 10.96
CA LEU A 171 -5.57 -4.15 11.63
C LEU A 171 -6.03 -4.56 13.02
N THR A 172 -5.34 -5.55 13.56
CA THR A 172 -5.45 -5.86 14.98
C THR A 172 -4.08 -5.99 15.60
N ALA A 173 -3.96 -5.71 16.89
CA ALA A 173 -2.73 -5.93 17.64
C ALA A 173 -3.01 -6.74 18.91
N ARG A 174 -2.02 -7.52 19.34
CA ARG A 174 -2.10 -8.36 20.55
C ARG A 174 -0.73 -8.56 21.16
N TYR A 175 -0.68 -8.89 22.44
CA TYR A 175 0.55 -9.36 23.08
C TYR A 175 0.84 -10.81 22.71
N ILE A 176 2.13 -11.16 22.62
CA ILE A 176 2.63 -12.53 22.47
C ILE A 176 3.68 -12.83 23.54
N GLN A 177 3.63 -14.02 24.13
CA GLN A 177 4.67 -14.50 25.04
C GLN A 177 5.92 -14.92 24.25
N THR A 178 7.05 -14.30 24.57
CA THR A 178 8.34 -14.52 23.88
C THR A 178 9.31 -15.38 24.68
N THR A 179 9.14 -15.47 26.01
CA THR A 179 10.00 -16.29 26.89
C THR A 179 9.17 -17.18 27.84
N PRO A 180 9.75 -18.25 28.40
CA PRO A 180 9.01 -19.17 29.29
C PRO A 180 8.39 -18.51 30.52
N SER A 181 9.01 -17.45 31.03
CA SER A 181 8.50 -16.64 32.15
C SER A 181 8.06 -15.26 31.66
N VAL A 182 6.94 -14.77 32.17
CA VAL A 182 6.42 -13.42 31.93
C VAL A 182 6.40 -12.65 33.23
N LYS A 183 6.95 -11.43 33.21
CA LYS A 183 6.89 -10.49 34.33
C LYS A 183 5.83 -9.44 34.05
N ALA A 184 4.92 -9.23 35.01
CA ALA A 184 3.93 -8.17 34.95
C ALA A 184 4.60 -6.78 34.97
N GLY A 185 3.98 -5.83 34.27
CA GLY A 185 4.44 -4.44 34.19
C GLY A 185 3.80 -3.72 33.00
N THR A 186 4.30 -2.52 32.72
CA THR A 186 3.99 -1.75 31.52
C THR A 186 4.61 -2.39 30.28
N ALA A 187 3.84 -2.49 29.20
CA ALA A 187 4.27 -3.12 27.94
C ALA A 187 3.88 -2.21 26.75
N ASN A 188 4.69 -1.18 26.53
CA ASN A 188 4.52 -0.21 25.45
C ASN A 188 5.33 -0.64 24.23
N GLY A 189 4.81 -0.40 23.02
CA GLY A 189 5.52 -0.64 21.76
C GLY A 189 5.47 0.60 20.88
N ARG A 190 6.44 0.75 19.97
CA ARG A 190 6.46 1.84 19.00
C ARG A 190 6.87 1.31 17.64
N ALA A 191 6.01 1.50 16.65
CA ALA A 191 6.28 1.14 15.27
C ALA A 191 6.00 2.32 14.33
N THR A 192 6.75 2.40 13.25
CA THR A 192 6.49 3.28 12.11
C THR A 192 5.87 2.45 10.99
N PHE A 193 4.96 3.02 10.23
CA PHE A 193 4.46 2.40 9.01
C PHE A 193 4.92 3.22 7.81
N THR A 194 5.46 2.54 6.81
CA THR A 194 6.00 3.16 5.60
C THR A 194 5.25 2.63 4.39
N MET A 195 4.71 3.55 3.60
CA MET A 195 3.85 3.22 2.46
C MET A 195 4.60 3.36 1.14
N ASN A 196 4.27 2.49 0.21
CA ASN A 196 4.73 2.53 -1.16
C ASN A 196 3.54 2.29 -2.10
N TYR A 197 3.40 3.15 -3.10
CA TYR A 197 2.32 3.11 -4.08
C TYR A 197 2.85 2.53 -5.38
N GLN A 198 2.26 1.42 -5.83
CA GLN A 198 2.63 0.71 -7.06
C GLN A 198 1.47 0.74 -8.06
#